data_AF-A0A654BB20-F1
#
_entry.id   AF-A0A654BB20-F1
#
_cell.length_a   1.000
_cell.length_b   1.000
_cell.length_c   1.000
_cell.angle_alpha   90.00
_cell.angle_beta   90.00
_cell.angle_gamma   90.00
#
_symmetry.space_group_name_H-M   'P 1'
#
loop_
_entity.id
_entity.type
_entity.pdbx_description
1 polymer ?
#
loop_
_entity_poly.entity_id
_entity_poly.type
_entity_poly.pdbx_seq_one_letter_code
_entity_poly.pdbx_strand_id
1 'polypeptide(L)'
;MAVGIMLDDLIRAGSSPIRPVEILDVSTALFGSARRRALAWVRMRSQATSRYLELLSQAMETFEVEHRHANGSDHFLVWDAFPGRPKYLRPLPDLLTKLRPKIPHPVARDDDTANCAIRRATMFWQYLAPRLGDGIWDELGLKRYFMNDVVGLRFPRGIDLDAIVATEGDIWALEYKHKFPYYEEGVATFRINTGELDRFGALVMVGFRILDIVVVKSHQDITRGSIELFNDAYARSKTRVLAIGFTADL
;
A
#
# COMPACT_ATOMS: atom_id res chain seq x y z
N MET A 1 3.30 2.43 -7.07
CA MET A 1 4.74 2.64 -6.85
C MET A 1 5.26 3.91 -7.52
N ALA A 2 5.63 3.97 -8.81
CA ALA A 2 6.02 5.25 -9.45
C ALA A 2 4.89 6.30 -9.40
N VAL A 3 3.65 5.87 -9.61
CA VAL A 3 2.44 6.69 -9.41
C VAL A 3 2.24 7.09 -7.95
N GLY A 4 2.65 6.25 -7.01
CA GLY A 4 2.57 6.55 -5.57
C GLY A 4 3.50 7.69 -5.18
N ILE A 5 4.76 7.65 -5.61
CA ILE A 5 5.72 8.74 -5.40
C ILE A 5 5.20 10.06 -6.01
N MET A 6 4.60 10.00 -7.20
CA MET A 6 3.99 11.18 -7.82
C MET A 6 2.79 11.71 -7.00
N LEU A 7 1.96 10.82 -6.45
CA LEU A 7 0.85 11.22 -5.57
C LEU A 7 1.37 11.85 -4.27
N ASP A 8 2.44 11.31 -3.68
CA ASP A 8 3.09 11.90 -2.51
C ASP A 8 3.60 13.31 -2.82
N ASP A 9 4.23 13.51 -3.98
CA ASP A 9 4.67 14.83 -4.44
C ASP A 9 3.47 15.79 -4.63
N LEU A 10 2.34 15.32 -5.17
CA LEU A 10 1.10 16.10 -5.31
C LEU A 10 0.49 16.46 -3.94
N ILE A 11 0.48 15.52 -3.00
CA ILE A 11 -0.02 15.74 -1.63
C ILE A 11 0.84 16.78 -0.94
N ARG A 12 2.17 16.66 -1.04
CA ARG A 12 3.11 17.65 -0.50
C ARG A 12 2.92 19.02 -1.13
N ALA A 13 2.72 19.10 -2.44
CA ALA A 13 2.45 20.36 -3.14
C ALA A 13 1.10 20.99 -2.76
N GLY A 14 0.10 20.17 -2.42
CA GLY A 14 -1.21 20.62 -1.93
C GLY A 14 -1.24 20.97 -0.43
N SER A 15 -0.22 20.56 0.33
CA SER A 15 -0.07 20.89 1.74
C SER A 15 0.22 22.37 1.92
N SER A 16 -0.39 23.01 2.92
CA SER A 16 -0.17 24.43 3.23
C SER A 16 0.01 24.64 4.73
N PRO A 17 0.60 25.76 5.19
CA PRO A 17 0.74 26.03 6.61
C PRO A 17 -0.59 26.07 7.37
N ILE A 18 -1.69 26.42 6.70
CA ILE A 18 -3.04 26.53 7.28
C ILE A 18 -3.77 25.19 7.24
N ARG A 19 -3.40 24.30 6.31
CA ARG A 19 -3.94 22.95 6.15
C ARG A 19 -2.78 21.98 5.97
N PRO A 20 -2.01 21.72 7.05
CA PRO A 20 -0.87 20.85 6.96
C PRO A 20 -1.35 19.42 6.71
N VAL A 21 -0.68 18.78 5.77
CA VAL A 21 -0.88 17.38 5.42
C VAL A 21 0.42 16.63 5.68
N GLU A 22 0.38 15.67 6.60
CA GLU A 22 1.51 14.81 6.96
C GLU A 22 1.35 13.45 6.28
N ILE A 23 2.28 13.09 5.40
CA ILE A 23 2.36 11.72 4.86
C ILE A 23 3.07 10.88 5.90
N LEU A 24 2.38 9.86 6.43
CA LEU A 24 2.94 9.01 7.48
C LEU A 24 3.91 8.01 6.87
N ASP A 25 5.08 7.90 7.49
CA ASP A 25 6.12 6.96 7.05
C ASP A 25 5.85 5.55 7.59
N VAL A 26 4.80 4.94 7.04
CA VAL A 26 4.29 3.62 7.42
C VAL A 26 3.95 2.79 6.19
N SER A 27 4.22 1.49 6.26
CA SER A 27 3.75 0.50 5.28
C SER A 27 2.83 -0.48 5.99
N THR A 28 1.61 -0.66 5.48
CA THR A 28 0.58 -1.43 6.18
C THR A 28 0.03 -2.56 5.34
N ALA A 29 0.17 -3.78 5.84
CA ALA A 29 -0.44 -4.96 5.27
C ALA A 29 -1.71 -5.34 6.04
N LEU A 30 -2.85 -5.41 5.35
CA LEU A 30 -4.12 -5.88 5.88
C LEU A 30 -4.38 -7.32 5.41
N PHE A 31 -4.68 -8.24 6.32
CA PHE A 31 -4.86 -9.65 5.96
C PHE A 31 -5.80 -10.38 6.93
N GLY A 32 -6.07 -11.65 6.60
CA GLY A 32 -7.08 -12.47 7.29
C GLY A 32 -8.50 -12.19 6.79
N SER A 33 -9.35 -13.21 6.86
CA SER A 33 -10.78 -13.15 6.50
C SER A 33 -11.65 -13.16 7.76
N ALA A 34 -11.61 -14.25 8.54
CA ALA A 34 -12.43 -14.40 9.76
C ALA A 34 -11.92 -13.54 10.93
N ARG A 35 -10.61 -13.36 11.03
CA ARG A 35 -9.98 -12.40 11.94
C ARG A 35 -9.15 -11.44 11.11
N ARG A 36 -9.63 -10.19 11.02
CA ARG A 36 -8.94 -9.09 10.36
C ARG A 36 -7.70 -8.73 11.17
N ARG A 37 -6.58 -8.54 10.47
CA ARG A 37 -5.28 -8.23 11.05
C ARG A 37 -4.57 -7.17 10.24
N ALA A 38 -3.75 -6.38 10.91
CA ALA A 38 -2.83 -5.45 10.29
C ALA A 38 -1.39 -5.70 10.76
N LEU A 39 -0.44 -5.57 9.84
CA LEU A 39 0.97 -5.36 10.15
C LEU A 39 1.33 -3.94 9.71
N ALA A 40 1.70 -3.09 10.65
CA ALA A 40 2.11 -1.71 10.39
C ALA A 40 3.62 -1.59 10.61
N TRP A 41 4.39 -1.50 9.52
CA TRP A 41 5.81 -1.21 9.57
C TRP A 41 6.03 0.30 9.60
N VAL A 42 6.30 0.80 10.81
CA VAL A 42 6.48 2.23 11.10
C VAL A 42 7.97 2.56 11.06
N ARG A 43 8.35 3.48 10.16
CA ARG A 43 9.74 3.97 10.03
C ARG A 43 9.95 5.27 10.80
N MET A 44 8.94 6.14 10.85
CA MET A 44 8.97 7.38 11.63
C MET A 44 7.81 7.45 12.63
N ARG A 45 8.15 7.72 13.90
CA ARG A 45 7.19 7.94 14.98
C ARG A 45 6.80 9.41 15.04
N SER A 46 5.50 9.67 15.01
CA SER A 46 4.89 10.98 15.25
C SER A 46 3.61 10.80 16.05
N GLN A 47 3.03 11.90 16.55
CA GLN A 47 1.70 11.87 17.16
C GLN A 47 0.64 11.34 16.19
N ALA A 48 0.75 11.70 14.91
CA ALA A 48 -0.16 11.23 13.87
C ALA A 48 -0.01 9.72 13.61
N THR A 49 1.21 9.18 13.63
CA THR A 49 1.45 7.73 13.58
C THR A 49 0.85 6.99 14.78
N SER A 50 0.94 7.54 16.00
CA SER A 50 0.29 6.94 17.17
C SER A 50 -1.23 6.91 17.02
N ARG A 51 -1.84 8.04 16.62
CA ARG A 51 -3.28 8.12 16.34
C ARG A 51 -3.72 7.12 15.26
N TYR A 52 -2.91 6.99 14.20
CA TYR A 52 -3.15 6.01 13.14
C TYR A 52 -3.18 4.57 13.69
N LEU A 53 -2.18 4.18 14.48
CA LEU A 53 -2.10 2.84 15.06
C LEU A 53 -3.23 2.56 16.05
N GLU A 54 -3.62 3.56 16.84
CA GLU A 54 -4.75 3.47 17.77
C GLU A 54 -6.06 3.20 17.00
N LEU A 55 -6.36 3.98 15.97
CA LEU A 55 -7.54 3.76 15.11
C LEU A 55 -7.48 2.39 14.44
N LEU A 56 -6.33 2.00 13.88
CA LEU A 56 -6.15 0.71 13.22
C LEU A 56 -6.42 -0.46 14.17
N SER A 57 -5.99 -0.34 15.42
CA SER A 57 -6.20 -1.35 16.48
C SER A 57 -7.67 -1.52 16.89
N GLN A 58 -8.50 -0.49 16.70
CA GLN A 58 -9.94 -0.58 16.93
C GLN A 58 -10.65 -1.38 15.83
N ALA A 59 -10.14 -1.32 14.59
CA ALA A 59 -10.72 -2.05 13.46
C ALA A 59 -10.25 -3.51 13.37
N MET A 60 -9.01 -3.79 13.79
CA MET A 60 -8.39 -5.09 13.59
C MET A 60 -7.21 -5.37 14.54
N GLU A 61 -6.87 -6.65 14.70
CA GLU A 61 -5.71 -7.09 15.47
C GLU A 61 -4.43 -6.56 14.80
N THR A 62 -3.82 -5.55 15.42
CA THR A 62 -2.74 -4.75 14.84
C THR A 62 -1.40 -5.09 15.47
N PHE A 63 -0.42 -5.34 14.61
CA PHE A 63 0.94 -5.69 14.97
C PHE A 63 1.90 -4.64 14.43
N GLU A 64 2.68 -4.04 15.31
CA GLU A 64 3.71 -3.06 14.93
C GLU A 64 4.99 -3.80 14.51
N VAL A 65 5.50 -3.45 13.34
CA VAL A 65 6.70 -4.05 12.75
C VAL A 65 7.85 -3.05 12.79
N GLU A 66 9.05 -3.56 13.08
CA GLU A 66 10.31 -2.85 13.04
C GLU A 66 11.23 -3.55 12.03
N HIS A 67 11.98 -2.78 11.24
CA HIS A 67 13.02 -3.31 10.38
C HIS A 67 14.38 -3.14 11.07
N ARG A 68 15.23 -4.15 10.98
CA ARG A 68 16.62 -4.10 11.41
C ARG A 68 17.53 -4.66 10.35
N HIS A 69 18.59 -3.93 10.06
CA HIS A 69 19.71 -4.43 9.28
C HIS A 69 20.77 -4.98 10.24
N ALA A 70 21.06 -6.28 10.19
CA ALA A 70 22.09 -6.90 11.01
C ALA A 70 22.81 -8.00 10.23
N ASN A 71 24.13 -8.09 10.38
CA ASN A 71 24.95 -9.13 9.73
C ASN A 71 24.76 -9.22 8.20
N GLY A 72 24.53 -8.09 7.53
CA GLY A 72 24.32 -8.04 6.08
C GLY A 72 22.99 -8.61 5.61
N SER A 73 22.01 -8.78 6.51
CA SER A 73 20.67 -9.26 6.20
C SER A 73 19.60 -8.34 6.78
N ASP A 74 18.53 -8.15 6.02
CA ASP A 74 17.36 -7.39 6.45
C ASP A 74 16.39 -8.30 7.20
N HIS A 75 16.01 -7.88 8.40
CA HIS A 75 15.10 -8.61 9.26
C HIS A 75 13.94 -7.73 9.68
N PHE A 76 12.72 -8.29 9.63
CA PHE A 76 11.55 -7.68 10.22
C PHE A 76 11.23 -8.35 11.56
N LEU A 77 11.09 -7.52 12.58
CA LEU A 77 10.69 -7.90 13.92
C LEU A 77 9.30 -7.36 14.20
N VAL A 78 8.55 -8.04 15.05
CA VAL A 78 7.18 -7.63 15.40
C VAL A 78 7.05 -7.53 16.90
N TRP A 79 6.43 -6.44 17.35
CA TRP A 79 6.03 -6.24 18.73
C TRP A 79 4.75 -7.00 18.97
N ASP A 80 4.86 -8.12 19.68
CA ASP A 80 3.74 -8.99 20.02
C ASP A 80 3.22 -8.63 21.42
N ALA A 81 1.93 -8.35 21.54
CA ALA A 81 1.26 -8.00 22.78
C ALA A 81 0.13 -9.01 23.03
N PHE A 82 0.30 -9.90 24.01
CA PHE A 82 -0.80 -10.76 24.46
C PHE A 82 -1.53 -10.07 25.63
N PRO A 83 -2.86 -10.20 25.73
CA PRO A 83 -3.60 -9.76 26.91
C PRO A 83 -2.94 -10.31 28.19
N GLY A 84 -2.54 -9.40 29.09
CA GLY A 84 -1.90 -9.75 30.37
C GLY A 84 -0.41 -10.12 30.31
N ARG A 85 0.28 -9.92 29.18
CA ARG A 85 1.74 -10.15 29.05
C ARG A 85 2.48 -8.89 28.59
N PRO A 86 3.74 -8.71 29.02
CA PRO A 86 4.58 -7.62 28.52
C PRO A 86 4.80 -7.76 27.00
N LYS A 87 4.84 -6.63 26.30
CA LYS A 87 5.22 -6.58 24.88
C LYS A 87 6.61 -7.21 24.73
N TYR A 88 6.77 -8.11 23.76
CA TYR A 88 8.07 -8.67 23.43
C TYR A 88 8.31 -8.66 21.93
N LEU A 89 9.58 -8.61 21.56
CA LEU A 89 10.02 -8.55 20.18
C LEU A 89 10.36 -9.96 19.68
N ARG A 90 9.88 -10.32 18.49
CA ARG A 90 10.15 -11.62 17.85
C ARG A 90 10.33 -11.47 16.34
N PRO A 91 10.97 -12.42 15.65
CA PRO A 91 10.98 -12.44 14.20
C PRO A 91 9.57 -12.47 13.61
N LEU A 92 9.30 -11.59 12.64
CA LEU A 92 8.02 -11.54 11.94
C LEU A 92 7.66 -12.88 11.25
N PRO A 93 8.58 -13.61 10.59
CA PRO A 93 8.28 -14.91 10.01
C PRO A 93 7.71 -15.93 11.01
N ASP A 94 8.13 -15.86 12.27
CA ASP A 94 7.60 -16.74 13.32
C ASP A 94 6.15 -16.40 13.63
N LEU A 95 5.80 -15.10 13.69
CA LEU A 95 4.42 -14.67 13.89
C LEU A 95 3.56 -15.10 12.71
N LEU A 96 4.01 -14.84 11.48
CA LEU A 96 3.30 -15.24 10.27
C LEU A 96 3.08 -16.76 10.22
N THR A 97 4.07 -17.54 10.65
CA THR A 97 3.96 -19.00 10.75
C THR A 97 2.96 -19.42 11.81
N LYS A 98 2.95 -18.78 12.98
CA LYS A 98 1.95 -19.03 14.02
C LYS A 98 0.53 -18.70 13.55
N LEU A 99 0.35 -17.57 12.84
CA LEU A 99 -0.95 -17.12 12.34
C LEU A 99 -1.45 -17.98 11.18
N ARG A 100 -0.54 -18.49 10.33
CA ARG A 100 -0.87 -19.38 9.22
C ARG A 100 0.24 -20.43 9.04
N PRO A 101 0.12 -21.60 9.68
CA PRO A 101 1.18 -22.62 9.65
C PRO A 101 1.50 -23.15 8.25
N LYS A 102 0.47 -23.32 7.42
CA LYS A 102 0.62 -23.81 6.04
C LYS A 102 0.88 -22.65 5.08
N ILE A 103 2.00 -22.71 4.36
CA ILE A 103 2.23 -21.88 3.18
C ILE A 103 1.20 -22.31 2.13
N PRO A 104 0.39 -21.39 1.58
CA PRO A 104 -0.48 -21.71 0.45
C PRO A 104 0.34 -22.25 -0.71
N HIS A 105 -0.26 -23.05 -1.59
CA HIS A 105 0.39 -23.32 -2.86
C HIS A 105 0.77 -21.99 -3.52
N PRO A 106 2.00 -21.87 -4.07
CA PRO A 106 2.39 -20.67 -4.80
C PRO A 106 1.31 -20.43 -5.85
N VAL A 107 0.59 -19.32 -5.71
CA VAL A 107 -0.22 -18.83 -6.81
C VAL A 107 0.81 -18.34 -7.80
N ALA A 108 0.94 -19.02 -8.95
CA ALA A 108 1.75 -18.51 -10.03
C ALA A 108 1.31 -17.07 -10.28
N ARG A 109 2.22 -16.11 -10.09
CA ARG A 109 1.94 -14.74 -10.53
C ARG A 109 1.97 -14.82 -12.05
N ASP A 110 0.85 -14.53 -12.72
CA ASP A 110 0.75 -14.44 -14.18
C ASP A 110 1.64 -13.32 -14.79
N ASP A 111 2.45 -12.64 -13.95
CA ASP A 111 3.24 -11.45 -14.25
C ASP A 111 4.62 -11.72 -14.87
N ASP A 112 4.90 -12.96 -15.29
CA ASP A 112 6.23 -13.40 -15.73
C ASP A 112 6.41 -13.50 -17.25
N THR A 113 5.76 -12.60 -17.99
CA THR A 113 6.05 -12.42 -19.43
C THR A 113 7.25 -11.51 -19.65
N ALA A 114 8.01 -11.74 -20.72
CA ALA A 114 9.16 -10.90 -21.09
C ALA A 114 8.78 -9.41 -21.25
N ASN A 115 7.58 -9.12 -21.78
CA ASN A 115 7.06 -7.75 -21.92
C ASN A 115 6.80 -7.09 -20.56
N CYS A 116 6.32 -7.85 -19.56
CA CYS A 116 6.18 -7.36 -18.19
C CYS A 116 7.55 -7.04 -17.55
N ALA A 117 8.56 -7.89 -17.79
CA ALA A 117 9.91 -7.68 -17.26
C ALA A 117 10.57 -6.43 -17.86
N ILE A 118 10.52 -6.25 -19.19
CA ILE A 118 11.05 -5.06 -19.87
C ILE A 118 10.38 -3.79 -19.34
N ARG A 119 9.05 -3.76 -19.26
CA ARG A 119 8.29 -2.62 -18.74
C ARG A 119 8.70 -2.25 -17.30
N ARG A 120 8.85 -3.25 -16.42
CA ARG A 120 9.32 -3.03 -15.03
C ARG A 120 10.72 -2.43 -15.01
N ALA A 121 11.64 -2.99 -15.82
CA ALA A 121 13.00 -2.49 -15.93
C ALA A 121 13.04 -1.05 -16.47
N THR A 122 12.24 -0.73 -17.50
CA THR A 122 12.19 0.62 -18.07
C THR A 122 11.66 1.63 -17.05
N MET A 123 10.56 1.33 -16.33
CA MET A 123 10.05 2.22 -15.28
C MET A 123 11.07 2.41 -14.16
N PHE A 124 11.75 1.33 -13.78
CA PHE A 124 12.78 1.37 -12.75
C PHE A 124 13.94 2.28 -13.16
N TRP A 125 14.58 2.01 -14.31
CA TRP A 125 15.77 2.73 -14.72
C TRP A 125 15.52 4.16 -15.22
N GLN A 126 14.35 4.45 -15.82
CA GLN A 126 14.09 5.77 -16.40
C GLN A 126 13.41 6.75 -15.44
N TYR A 127 12.73 6.27 -14.39
CA TYR A 127 12.00 7.14 -13.47
C TYR A 127 12.42 6.94 -12.02
N LEU A 128 12.39 5.70 -11.51
CA LEU A 128 12.61 5.44 -10.08
C LEU A 128 14.08 5.61 -9.67
N ALA A 129 15.02 4.98 -10.37
CA ALA A 129 16.44 5.04 -10.04
C ALA A 129 17.01 6.46 -10.10
N PRO A 130 16.74 7.29 -11.14
CA PRO A 130 17.21 8.67 -11.17
C PRO A 130 16.58 9.54 -10.07
N ARG A 131 15.33 9.26 -9.67
CA ARG A 131 14.58 10.06 -8.68
C ARG A 131 14.96 9.74 -7.24
N LEU A 132 15.21 8.47 -6.94
CA LEU A 132 15.47 7.97 -5.59
C LEU A 132 16.98 7.82 -5.31
N GLY A 133 17.80 7.70 -6.36
CA GLY A 133 19.25 7.53 -6.23
C GLY A 133 19.59 6.36 -5.31
N ASP A 134 20.53 6.60 -4.39
CA ASP A 134 21.01 5.60 -3.44
C ASP A 134 19.96 5.16 -2.42
N GLY A 135 18.92 5.96 -2.18
CA GLY A 135 17.83 5.64 -1.25
C GLY A 135 16.79 4.66 -1.81
N ILE A 136 16.95 4.18 -3.04
CA ILE A 136 15.95 3.32 -3.70
C ILE A 136 15.68 2.02 -2.94
N TRP A 137 16.69 1.45 -2.28
CA TRP A 137 16.49 0.25 -1.48
C TRP A 137 15.60 0.54 -0.27
N ASP A 138 15.88 1.61 0.46
CA ASP A 138 15.17 1.95 1.68
C ASP A 138 13.72 2.40 1.41
N GLU A 139 13.54 3.20 0.37
CA GLU A 139 12.23 3.76 -0.03
C GLU A 139 11.33 2.72 -0.74
N LEU A 140 11.95 1.79 -1.47
CA LEU A 140 11.22 0.94 -2.42
C LEU A 140 11.46 -0.55 -2.22
N GLY A 141 12.73 -0.92 -2.16
CA GLY A 141 13.18 -2.31 -2.06
C GLY A 141 12.65 -2.97 -0.79
N LEU A 142 12.84 -2.33 0.35
CA LEU A 142 12.38 -2.83 1.64
C LEU A 142 10.85 -2.93 1.72
N LYS A 143 10.08 -1.97 1.18
CA LYS A 143 8.61 -2.08 1.13
C LYS A 143 8.18 -3.29 0.28
N ARG A 144 8.82 -3.52 -0.86
CA ARG A 144 8.54 -4.69 -1.70
C ARG A 144 8.93 -6.00 -1.03
N TYR A 145 10.11 -6.04 -0.42
CA TYR A 145 10.58 -7.19 0.32
C TYR A 145 9.61 -7.54 1.47
N PHE A 146 9.21 -6.54 2.25
CA PHE A 146 8.20 -6.68 3.31
C PHE A 146 6.87 -7.24 2.79
N MET A 147 6.28 -6.61 1.76
CA MET A 147 4.94 -6.98 1.31
C MET A 147 4.91 -8.28 0.51
N ASN A 148 5.87 -8.50 -0.39
CA ASN A 148 5.87 -9.64 -1.30
C ASN A 148 6.50 -10.88 -0.67
N ASP A 149 7.68 -10.71 -0.11
CA ASP A 149 8.57 -11.83 0.24
C ASP A 149 8.46 -12.20 1.71
N VAL A 150 7.95 -11.30 2.56
CA VAL A 150 7.70 -11.61 3.97
C VAL A 150 6.21 -11.89 4.19
N VAL A 151 5.33 -10.92 3.93
CA VAL A 151 3.88 -11.07 4.17
C VAL A 151 3.21 -11.95 3.11
N GLY A 152 3.49 -11.68 1.83
CA GLY A 152 2.82 -12.30 0.68
C GLY A 152 2.95 -13.82 0.61
N LEU A 153 4.07 -14.39 1.10
CA LEU A 153 4.28 -15.83 1.17
C LEU A 153 3.22 -16.55 2.00
N ARG A 154 2.75 -15.94 3.10
CA ARG A 154 1.71 -16.52 3.96
C ARG A 154 0.34 -15.95 3.65
N PHE A 155 0.25 -14.72 3.20
CA PHE A 155 -1.01 -14.03 2.94
C PHE A 155 -1.05 -13.47 1.52
N PRO A 156 -1.17 -14.32 0.47
CA PRO A 156 -1.11 -13.88 -0.93
C PRO A 156 -2.30 -13.02 -1.37
N ARG A 157 -3.33 -12.88 -0.52
CA ARG A 157 -4.49 -11.99 -0.71
C ARG A 157 -4.49 -10.84 0.30
N GLY A 158 -3.35 -10.55 0.91
CA GLY A 158 -3.17 -9.37 1.74
C GLY A 158 -3.30 -8.11 0.87
N ILE A 159 -3.76 -7.03 1.48
CA ILE A 159 -3.89 -5.71 0.86
C ILE A 159 -2.78 -4.84 1.43
N ASP A 160 -2.04 -4.17 0.57
CA ASP A 160 -1.12 -3.09 0.95
C ASP A 160 -1.92 -1.79 0.98
N LEU A 161 -1.82 -0.99 2.04
CA LEU A 161 -2.31 0.38 1.96
C LEU A 161 -1.23 1.23 1.30
N ASP A 162 -1.61 1.83 0.19
CA ASP A 162 -0.67 2.51 -0.70
C ASP A 162 0.01 3.72 -0.05
N ALA A 163 -0.77 4.59 0.60
CA ALA A 163 -0.28 5.70 1.43
C ALA A 163 -1.23 6.01 2.60
N ILE A 164 -0.67 6.50 3.71
CA ILE A 164 -1.44 7.00 4.86
C ILE A 164 -1.11 8.47 5.08
N VAL A 165 -2.15 9.27 5.24
CA VAL A 165 -2.02 10.73 5.37
C VAL A 165 -2.79 11.20 6.59
N ALA A 166 -2.18 12.08 7.38
CA ALA A 166 -2.81 12.75 8.49
C ALA A 166 -3.06 14.22 8.17
N THR A 167 -4.25 14.67 8.57
CA THR A 167 -4.63 16.08 8.64
C THR A 167 -4.94 16.41 10.10
N GLU A 168 -5.28 17.67 10.41
CA GLU A 168 -5.57 18.11 11.79
C GLU A 168 -6.56 17.18 12.51
N GLY A 169 -7.68 16.84 11.87
CA GLY A 169 -8.72 15.99 12.46
C GLY A 169 -8.74 14.54 11.98
N ASP A 170 -8.31 14.28 10.74
CA ASP A 170 -8.61 13.01 10.07
C ASP A 170 -7.34 12.22 9.72
N ILE A 171 -7.51 10.89 9.68
CA ILE A 171 -6.57 9.97 9.05
C ILE A 171 -7.17 9.44 7.75
N TRP A 172 -6.45 9.64 6.65
CA TRP A 172 -6.80 9.20 5.32
C TRP A 172 -5.94 8.00 4.92
N ALA A 173 -6.58 6.91 4.49
CA ALA A 173 -5.91 5.86 3.73
C ALA A 173 -6.14 6.12 2.25
N LEU A 174 -5.07 6.24 1.49
CA LEU A 174 -5.11 6.41 0.05
C LEU A 174 -4.81 5.07 -0.60
N GLU A 175 -5.67 4.65 -1.51
CA GLU A 175 -5.47 3.49 -2.37
C GLU A 175 -5.42 3.97 -3.80
N TYR A 176 -4.41 3.58 -4.59
CA TYR A 176 -4.35 3.98 -5.99
C TYR A 176 -4.18 2.79 -6.93
N LYS A 177 -5.04 2.73 -7.93
CA LYS A 177 -5.04 1.69 -8.94
C LYS A 177 -4.93 2.31 -10.32
N HIS A 178 -4.26 1.61 -11.22
CA HIS A 178 -4.25 1.98 -12.62
C HIS A 178 -4.96 0.91 -13.43
N LYS A 179 -6.07 1.28 -14.06
CA LYS A 179 -6.95 0.35 -14.76
C LYS A 179 -7.12 0.79 -16.21
N PHE A 180 -7.27 -0.18 -17.09
CA PHE A 180 -7.80 0.08 -18.41
C PHE A 180 -9.32 0.30 -18.29
N PRO A 181 -9.92 1.18 -19.10
CA PRO A 181 -11.36 1.29 -19.15
C PRO A 181 -11.93 -0.04 -19.67
N TYR A 182 -12.82 -0.65 -18.88
CA TYR A 182 -13.63 -1.78 -19.29
C TYR A 182 -15.05 -1.28 -19.48
N TYR A 183 -15.73 -1.65 -20.57
CA TYR A 183 -17.07 -1.15 -20.86
C TYR A 183 -18.10 -2.27 -20.70
N GLU A 184 -19.10 -2.03 -19.84
CA GLU A 184 -20.29 -2.86 -19.68
C GLU A 184 -21.48 -2.01 -20.17
N GLU A 185 -22.23 -2.51 -21.17
CA GLU A 185 -23.42 -1.80 -21.72
C GLU A 185 -23.15 -0.33 -22.14
N GLY A 186 -21.94 -0.05 -22.62
CA GLY A 186 -21.52 1.29 -23.04
C GLY A 186 -21.02 2.20 -21.90
N VAL A 187 -21.01 1.71 -20.66
CA VAL A 187 -20.54 2.45 -19.48
C VAL A 187 -19.17 1.94 -19.02
N ALA A 188 -18.22 2.86 -18.86
CA ALA A 188 -16.91 2.53 -18.30
C ALA A 188 -17.06 2.08 -16.84
N THR A 189 -16.68 0.84 -16.56
CA THR A 189 -16.88 0.15 -15.29
C THR A 189 -15.54 -0.21 -14.66
N PHE A 190 -15.38 0.14 -13.38
CA PHE A 190 -14.18 -0.11 -12.59
C PHE A 190 -14.54 -0.92 -11.34
N ARG A 191 -14.26 -2.22 -11.35
CA ARG A 191 -14.62 -3.12 -10.24
C ARG A 191 -13.65 -2.98 -9.06
N ILE A 192 -14.17 -2.99 -7.84
CA ILE A 192 -13.40 -3.11 -6.59
C ILE A 192 -13.52 -4.53 -6.03
N ASN A 193 -12.46 -5.05 -5.40
CA ASN A 193 -12.52 -6.38 -4.80
C ASN A 193 -13.41 -6.36 -3.55
N THR A 194 -14.32 -7.33 -3.39
CA THR A 194 -15.22 -7.38 -2.22
C THR A 194 -14.46 -7.48 -0.89
N GLY A 195 -13.35 -8.23 -0.85
CA GLY A 195 -12.51 -8.33 0.35
C GLY A 195 -11.70 -7.07 0.63
N GLU A 196 -11.52 -6.20 -0.35
CA GLU A 196 -10.97 -4.86 -0.16
C GLU A 196 -12.03 -3.93 0.42
N LEU A 197 -13.23 -3.93 -0.17
CA LEU A 197 -14.35 -3.14 0.32
C LEU A 197 -14.73 -3.50 1.78
N ASP A 198 -14.67 -4.78 2.15
CA ASP A 198 -14.88 -5.22 3.55
C ASP A 198 -13.88 -4.59 4.52
N ARG A 199 -12.61 -4.50 4.13
CA ARG A 199 -11.54 -3.90 4.95
C ARG A 199 -11.68 -2.39 5.01
N PHE A 200 -12.05 -1.76 3.90
CA PHE A 200 -12.35 -0.34 3.84
C PHE A 200 -13.51 0.01 4.78
N GLY A 201 -14.60 -0.76 4.73
CA GLY A 201 -15.71 -0.61 5.67
C GLY A 201 -15.26 -0.72 7.13
N ALA A 202 -14.41 -1.69 7.48
CA ALA A 202 -13.90 -1.85 8.83
C ALA A 202 -13.07 -0.64 9.31
N LEU A 203 -12.24 -0.07 8.43
CA LEU A 203 -11.45 1.13 8.72
C LEU A 203 -12.35 2.36 8.86
N VAL A 204 -13.31 2.54 7.95
CA VAL A 204 -14.24 3.66 7.99
C VAL A 204 -15.05 3.68 9.28
N MET A 205 -15.52 2.51 9.73
CA MET A 205 -16.29 2.36 10.98
C MET A 205 -15.55 2.84 12.24
N VAL A 206 -14.22 2.90 12.21
CA VAL A 206 -13.42 3.39 13.34
C VAL A 206 -12.86 4.79 13.10
N GLY A 207 -13.31 5.49 12.05
CA GLY A 207 -12.98 6.89 11.80
C GLY A 207 -11.91 7.14 10.75
N PHE A 208 -11.48 6.12 9.99
CA PHE A 208 -10.67 6.40 8.79
C PHE A 208 -11.53 7.04 7.70
N ARG A 209 -10.89 7.92 6.93
CA ARG A 209 -11.37 8.29 5.59
C ARG A 209 -10.56 7.52 4.57
N ILE A 210 -11.19 7.10 3.48
CA ILE A 210 -10.50 6.38 2.41
C ILE A 210 -10.71 7.12 1.10
N LEU A 211 -9.65 7.26 0.33
CA LEU A 211 -9.71 7.79 -1.03
C LEU A 211 -9.19 6.71 -1.99
N ASP A 212 -10.08 6.03 -2.69
CA ASP A 212 -9.74 5.09 -3.76
C ASP A 212 -9.60 5.87 -5.07
N ILE A 213 -8.40 5.89 -5.62
CA ILE A 213 -8.02 6.65 -6.79
C ILE A 213 -7.80 5.68 -7.95
N VAL A 214 -8.60 5.81 -9.01
CA VAL A 214 -8.41 5.06 -10.25
C VAL A 214 -7.82 5.97 -11.32
N VAL A 215 -6.57 5.71 -11.67
CA VAL A 215 -5.91 6.31 -12.84
C VAL A 215 -6.30 5.50 -14.07
N VAL A 216 -7.19 6.06 -14.88
CA VAL A 216 -7.73 5.44 -16.09
C VAL A 216 -6.75 5.68 -17.24
N LYS A 217 -6.14 4.59 -17.73
CA LYS A 217 -5.20 4.62 -18.84
C LYS A 217 -5.89 4.96 -20.16
N SER A 218 -5.18 5.65 -21.05
CA SER A 218 -5.74 6.12 -22.32
C SER A 218 -5.86 5.02 -23.38
N HIS A 219 -5.10 3.94 -23.25
CA HIS A 219 -5.07 2.83 -24.22
C HIS A 219 -5.13 1.49 -23.51
N GLN A 220 -5.86 0.52 -24.05
CA GLN A 220 -5.86 -0.87 -23.57
C GLN A 220 -4.64 -1.62 -24.13
N ASP A 221 -3.45 -1.14 -23.82
CA ASP A 221 -2.19 -1.74 -24.24
C ASP A 221 -1.43 -2.29 -23.03
N ILE A 222 -1.50 -3.61 -22.86
CA ILE A 222 -0.81 -4.32 -21.78
C ILE A 222 0.71 -4.20 -21.89
N THR A 223 1.26 -3.93 -23.08
CA THR A 223 2.71 -3.82 -23.29
C THR A 223 3.27 -2.50 -22.76
N ARG A 224 2.47 -1.42 -22.80
CA ARG A 224 2.83 -0.10 -22.26
C ARG A 224 2.64 -0.02 -20.75
N GLY A 225 1.57 -0.59 -20.21
CA GLY A 225 1.26 -0.55 -18.77
C GLY A 225 1.26 0.88 -18.19
N SER A 226 1.85 1.12 -17.01
CA SER A 226 1.82 2.46 -16.36
C SER A 226 2.98 3.38 -16.76
N ILE A 227 3.93 2.91 -17.58
CA ILE A 227 5.08 3.73 -17.99
C ILE A 227 4.70 4.87 -18.95
N GLU A 228 3.59 4.71 -19.68
CA GLU A 228 3.08 5.73 -20.60
C GLU A 228 2.76 7.04 -19.86
N LEU A 229 2.34 6.97 -18.59
CA LEU A 229 2.11 8.16 -17.77
C LEU A 229 3.39 8.98 -17.58
N PHE A 230 4.57 8.36 -17.61
CA PHE A 230 5.83 9.05 -17.36
C PHE A 230 6.50 9.48 -18.67
N ASN A 231 6.39 8.69 -19.73
CA ASN A 231 7.18 8.88 -20.94
C ASN A 231 6.39 9.42 -22.14
N ASP A 232 5.05 9.46 -22.09
CA ASP A 232 4.21 9.86 -23.21
C ASP A 232 3.29 11.02 -22.81
N ALA A 233 3.60 12.22 -23.34
CA ALA A 233 2.83 13.44 -23.07
C ALA A 233 1.40 13.36 -23.63
N TYR A 234 1.22 12.68 -24.77
CA TYR A 234 -0.10 12.49 -25.35
C TYR A 234 -0.94 11.56 -24.47
N ALA A 235 -0.39 10.41 -24.06
CA ALA A 235 -1.06 9.49 -23.15
C ALA A 235 -1.45 10.17 -21.83
N ARG A 236 -0.55 10.98 -21.24
CA ARG A 236 -0.87 11.81 -20.05
C ARG A 236 -2.07 12.72 -20.28
N SER A 237 -2.13 13.44 -21.40
CA SER A 237 -3.25 14.36 -21.70
C SER A 237 -4.61 13.66 -21.83
N LYS A 238 -4.59 12.36 -22.15
CA LYS A 238 -5.78 11.50 -22.31
C LYS A 238 -6.08 10.66 -21.07
N THR A 239 -5.18 10.62 -20.11
CA THR A 239 -5.42 9.96 -18.82
C THR A 239 -6.54 10.68 -18.07
N ARG A 240 -7.35 9.91 -17.34
CA ARG A 240 -8.38 10.43 -16.44
C ARG A 240 -8.13 9.90 -15.04
N VAL A 241 -8.53 10.67 -14.04
CA VAL A 241 -8.45 10.28 -12.64
C VAL A 241 -9.88 10.27 -12.10
N LEU A 242 -10.27 9.14 -11.54
CA LEU A 242 -11.49 8.99 -10.77
C LEU A 242 -11.09 8.86 -9.31
N ALA A 243 -11.75 9.60 -8.42
CA ALA A 243 -11.51 9.53 -6.99
C ALA A 243 -12.82 9.25 -6.27
N ILE A 244 -12.84 8.22 -5.44
CA ILE A 244 -14.00 7.78 -4.68
C ILE A 244 -13.65 7.89 -3.20
N GLY A 245 -14.39 8.74 -2.49
CA GLY A 245 -14.26 8.89 -1.04
C GLY A 245 -15.15 7.89 -0.31
N PHE A 246 -14.61 7.22 0.71
CA PHE A 246 -15.37 6.49 1.71
C PHE A 246 -15.21 7.18 3.05
N THR A 247 -16.34 7.57 3.63
CA THR A 247 -16.47 8.27 4.90
C THR A 247 -17.54 7.57 5.73
N ALA A 248 -17.47 7.72 7.04
CA ALA A 248 -18.41 7.10 7.98
C ALA A 248 -19.73 7.88 8.07
N ASP A 249 -20.11 8.63 7.03
CA ASP A 249 -21.25 9.55 7.10
C ASP A 249 -22.52 8.79 7.55
N LEU A 250 -23.07 9.26 8.68
CA LEU A 250 -24.28 8.80 9.38
C LEU A 250 -25.52 8.77 8.47
#